data_AF-A0A937JVC3-F1
#
_entry.id   AF-A0A937JVC3-F1
#
_cell.length_a   1.000
_cell.length_b   1.000
_cell.length_c   1.000
_cell.angle_alpha   90.00
_cell.angle_beta   90.00
_cell.angle_gamma   90.00
#
_symmetry.space_group_name_H-M   'P 1'
#
loop_
_entity.id
_entity.type
_entity.pdbx_description
1 polymer ?
#
loop_
_entity_poly.entity_id
_entity_poly.type
_entity_poly.pdbx_seq_one_letter_code
_entity_poly.pdbx_strand_id
1 'polypeptide(L)' 'MTDIPTGGEMLWKLEGDDRVLHLRHNSSEPWRPYEEFPQYVLPDPDGFSKGIATFLALLKKNWTAMKS' A
#
# COMPACT_ATOMS: atom_id res chain seq x y z
N MET A 1 8.39 -13.78 16.27
CA MET A 1 7.19 -12.94 16.08
C MET A 1 7.60 -11.85 15.12
N THR A 2 7.21 -11.97 13.85
CA THR A 2 7.53 -10.98 12.82
C THR A 2 6.62 -9.79 13.08
N ASP A 3 7.14 -8.83 13.84
CA ASP A 3 6.49 -7.56 14.14
C ASP A 3 6.33 -6.84 12.80
N ILE A 4 5.16 -6.97 12.17
CA ILE A 4 4.77 -6.02 11.13
C ILE A 4 4.65 -4.72 11.90
N PRO A 5 5.54 -3.73 11.70
CA PRO A 5 5.50 -2.52 12.51
C PRO A 5 4.10 -1.94 12.40
N THR A 6 3.47 -1.75 13.55
CA THR A 6 2.16 -1.11 13.69
C THR A 6 2.32 0.36 13.29
N GLY A 7 2.28 0.61 11.99
CA GLY A 7 2.55 1.92 11.41
C GLY A 7 3.39 1.80 10.16
N GLY A 8 2.84 2.27 9.06
CA GLY A 8 3.50 2.44 7.78
C GLY A 8 2.75 3.49 6.98
N GLU A 9 3.34 3.93 5.88
CA GLU A 9 2.75 4.92 5.00
C GLU A 9 2.41 4.26 3.66
N MET A 10 1.31 4.70 3.09
CA MET A 10 0.84 4.25 1.79
C MET A 10 0.52 5.43 0.90
N LEU A 11 0.98 5.39 -0.34
CA LEU A 11 0.87 6.48 -1.30
C LEU A 11 0.32 5.93 -2.61
N TRP A 12 -0.72 6.57 -3.11
CA TRP A 12 -1.19 6.32 -4.47
C TRP A 12 -0.35 7.13 -5.44
N LYS A 13 0.46 6.44 -6.24
CA LYS A 13 1.30 7.07 -7.25
C LYS A 13 0.71 6.80 -8.63
N LEU A 14 0.61 7.85 -9.45
CA LEU A 14 0.21 7.71 -10.84
C LEU A 14 1.44 7.25 -11.64
N GLU A 15 1.40 6.05 -12.19
CA GLU A 15 2.45 5.50 -13.04
C GLU A 15 1.88 5.20 -14.42
N GLY A 16 2.02 6.19 -15.31
CA GLY A 16 1.35 6.18 -16.62
C GLY A 16 -0.12 6.56 -16.48
N ASP A 17 -1.01 5.66 -16.92
CA ASP A 17 -2.47 5.85 -16.86
C ASP A 17 -3.10 5.23 -15.60
N ASP A 18 -2.35 4.37 -14.90
CA ASP A 18 -2.82 3.62 -13.74
C ASP A 18 -2.31 4.23 -12.42
N ARG A 19 -3.14 4.12 -11.38
CA ARG A 19 -2.74 4.42 -10.01
C ARG A 19 -2.24 3.14 -9.33
N VAL A 20 -0.96 3.15 -8.96
CA VAL A 20 -0.31 2.04 -8.28
C VAL A 20 -0.12 2.40 -6.81
N LEU A 21 -0.59 1.52 -5.93
CA LEU A 21 -0.37 1.67 -4.49
C LEU A 21 1.11 1.40 -4.17
N HIS A 22 1.76 2.36 -3.54
CA HIS A 22 3.10 2.22 -3.00
C HIS A 22 3.05 2.19 -1.47
N LEU A 23 3.88 1.34 -0.88
CA LEU A 23 4.00 1.13 0.56
C LEU A 23 5.42 1.42 1.02
N ARG A 24 5.54 1.96 2.22
CA ARG A 24 6.81 2.04 2.96
C ARG A 24 6.53 1.89 4.45
N HIS A 25 7.45 1.27 5.19
CA HIS A 25 7.32 1.16 6.64
C HIS A 25 7.87 2.41 7.34
N ASN A 26 8.98 2.96 6.85
CA ASN A 26 9.58 4.19 7.37
C ASN A 26 9.63 5.30 6.32
N SER A 27 9.53 6.55 6.77
CA SER A 27 9.65 7.71 5.87
C SER A 27 11.03 7.87 5.22
N SER A 28 12.05 7.22 5.79
CA SER A 28 13.41 7.14 5.23
C SER A 28 13.54 6.09 4.13
N GLU A 29 12.61 5.15 4.02
CA GLU A 29 12.63 4.12 2.99
C GLU A 29 12.02 4.64 1.69
N PRO A 30 12.53 4.17 0.53
CA PRO A 30 11.92 4.49 -0.75
C PRO A 30 10.53 3.89 -0.84
N TRP A 31 9.64 4.58 -1.55
CA TRP A 31 8.33 4.05 -1.92
C TRP A 31 8.51 2.83 -2.80
N ARG A 32 7.90 1.71 -2.42
CA ARG A 32 7.91 0.47 -3.17
C ARG A 32 6.49 0.06 -3.55
N PRO A 33 6.27 -0.53 -4.73
CA PRO A 33 4.94 -0.97 -5.12
C PRO A 33 4.43 -2.03 -4.14
N TYR A 34 3.12 -2.02 -3.87
CA TYR A 34 2.48 -2.94 -2.94
C TYR A 34 2.72 -4.42 -3.29
N GLU A 35 2.96 -4.72 -4.57
CA GLU A 35 3.29 -6.05 -5.10
C GLU A 35 4.59 -6.62 -4.51
N GLU A 36 5.55 -5.78 -4.10
CA GLU A 36 6.76 -6.24 -3.40
C GLU A 36 6.47 -6.74 -1.97
N PHE A 37 5.26 -6.50 -1.46
CA PHE A 37 4.85 -6.93 -0.13
C PHE A 37 3.69 -7.94 -0.20
N PRO A 38 3.91 -9.17 -0.69
CA PRO A 38 2.85 -10.18 -0.84
C PRO A 38 2.14 -10.52 0.48
N GLN A 39 2.78 -10.24 1.62
CA GLN A 39 2.19 -10.36 2.96
C GLN A 39 1.04 -9.37 3.25
N TYR A 40 0.93 -8.29 2.49
CA TYR A 40 -0.14 -7.29 2.58
C TYR A 40 -1.08 -7.34 1.37
N VAL A 41 -0.59 -7.85 0.24
CA VAL A 41 -1.36 -7.95 -1.01
C VAL A 41 -2.63 -8.76 -0.78
N LEU A 42 -3.76 -8.12 -1.08
CA LEU A 42 -5.05 -8.77 -1.16
C LEU A 42 -5.57 -8.76 -2.59
N PRO A 43 -6.33 -9.79 -2.99
CA PRO A 43 -6.95 -9.83 -4.31
C PRO A 43 -7.90 -8.65 -4.46
N ASP A 44 -7.66 -7.83 -5.48
CA ASP A 44 -8.48 -6.66 -5.77
C ASP A 44 -9.82 -7.09 -6.40
N PRO A 45 -10.94 -6.44 -6.04
CA PRO A 45 -12.22 -6.66 -6.69
C PRO A 45 -12.20 -6.15 -8.14
N ASP A 46 -12.96 -6.84 -9.00
CA ASP A 46 -13.08 -6.49 -10.41
C ASP A 46 -13.69 -5.08 -10.59
N GLY A 47 -13.09 -4.25 -11.46
CA GLY A 47 -13.53 -2.88 -11.71
C GLY A 47 -12.93 -1.77 -10.83
N PHE A 48 -11.97 -2.09 -9.94
CA PHE A 48 -11.26 -1.11 -9.12
C PHE A 48 -9.76 -1.00 -9.45
N SER A 49 -9.13 0.09 -9.01
CA SER A 49 -7.69 0.28 -9.14
C SER A 49 -6.90 -0.81 -8.41
N LYS A 50 -5.77 -1.22 -9.02
CA LYS A 50 -4.84 -2.21 -8.47
C LYS A 50 -4.31 -1.76 -7.11
N GLY A 51 -4.49 -2.61 -6.10
CA GLY A 51 -4.10 -2.36 -4.72
C GLY A 51 -5.20 -1.79 -3.83
N ILE A 52 -6.44 -1.58 -4.30
CA ILE A 52 -7.52 -1.02 -3.46
C ILE A 52 -7.84 -1.90 -2.26
N ALA A 53 -7.83 -3.23 -2.43
CA ALA A 53 -8.14 -4.16 -1.34
C ALA A 53 -7.04 -4.10 -0.28
N THR A 54 -5.79 -4.07 -0.75
CA THR A 54 -4.60 -3.89 0.07
C THR A 54 -4.66 -2.56 0.85
N PHE A 55 -4.97 -1.46 0.17
CA PHE A 55 -5.12 -0.14 0.78
C PHE A 55 -6.14 -0.15 1.92
N LEU A 56 -7.34 -0.70 1.68
CA LEU A 56 -8.39 -0.77 2.71
C LEU A 56 -7.98 -1.63 3.91
N ALA A 57 -7.28 -2.73 3.68
CA ALA A 57 -6.79 -3.59 4.76
C ALA A 57 -5.69 -2.92 5.59
N LEU A 58 -4.77 -2.21 4.94
CA LEU A 58 -3.72 -1.44 5.62
C LEU A 58 -4.31 -0.24 6.38
N LEU A 59 -5.31 0.43 5.81
CA LEU A 59 -6.03 1.52 6.48
C LEU A 59 -6.69 1.05 7.78
N LYS A 60 -7.28 -0.16 7.77
CA LYS A 60 -7.80 -0.80 9.00
C LYS A 60 -6.71 -1.14 10.01
N LYS A 61 -5.46 -1.29 9.57
CA LYS A 61 -4.28 -1.52 10.43
C LYS A 61 -3.59 -0.23 10.87
N ASN A 62 -4.27 0.92 10.79
CA ASN A 62 -3.72 2.24 11.14
C ASN A 62 -2.51 2.66 10.28
N TRP A 63 -2.45 2.23 9.02
CA TRP A 63 -1.49 2.80 8.08
C TRP A 63 -1.92 4.21 7.66
N THR A 64 -0.94 5.07 7.40
CA THR A 64 -1.16 6.46 7.01
C THR A 64 -1.25 6.57 5.49
N ALA A 65 -2.42 6.96 4.98
CA ALA A 65 -2.59 7.28 3.57
C ALA A 65 -2.04 8.69 3.26
N MET A 66 -0.90 8.73 2.58
CA MET A 66 -0.31 9.94 2.04
C MET A 66 -0.99 10.31 0.73
N LYS A 67 -1.17 11.62 0.51
CA LYS A 67 -1.70 12.17 -0.74
C LYS A 67 -0.50 12.52 -1.62
N SER A 68 -0.48 12.04 -2.86
CA SER A 68 0.46 12.52 -3.89
C SER A 68 0.06 13.90 -4.39
#